data_AF-F4RNH1-F1
#
_entry.id   AF-F4RNH1-F1
#
_cell.length_a   1.000
_cell.length_b   1.000
_cell.length_c   1.000
_cell.angle_alpha   90.00
_cell.angle_beta   90.00
_cell.angle_gamma   90.00
#
_symmetry.space_group_name_H-M   'P 1'
#
loop_
_entity.id
_entity.type
_entity.pdbx_description
1 polymer ?
#
loop_
_entity_poly.entity_id
_entity_poly.type
_entity_poly.pdbx_seq_one_letter_code
_entity_poly.pdbx_strand_id
1 'polypeptide(L)'
;MELPEKSFLNALRMLPPPPKSISGRPILCSDDDEIYSSAPMIALAADLTEAFHKLFHNYYPDGSDFDPIQLFNYEELWIVVKNYETVLLGQHLRGILGSEPLPGTFELIIQTIELWKTSESYRAHIEKKERDEAKDLAAREGGTRIWHEYKEKMKIKEALAEEKKKKAALRIQKCLENEARRQQEEEEKRNKLRLKLQGEDSL
;
A
#
# COMPACT_ATOMS: atom_id res chain seq x y z
N MET A 1 43.77 7.81 -15.92
CA MET A 1 43.06 8.17 -14.68
C MET A 1 42.40 6.89 -14.20
N GLU A 2 43.11 6.10 -13.40
CA GLU A 2 42.67 4.78 -12.96
C GLU A 2 41.70 4.94 -11.78
N LEU A 3 40.48 4.44 -11.91
CA LEU A 3 39.56 4.35 -10.78
C LEU A 3 40.12 3.30 -9.80
N PRO A 4 40.29 3.62 -8.51
CA PRO A 4 40.89 2.70 -7.55
C PRO A 4 39.99 1.47 -7.38
N GLU A 5 40.49 0.29 -7.76
CA GLU A 5 39.78 -1.00 -7.68
C GLU A 5 39.14 -1.29 -6.32
N LYS A 6 39.70 -0.72 -5.25
CA LYS A 6 39.17 -0.82 -3.87
C LYS A 6 37.79 -0.16 -3.70
N SER A 7 37.48 0.86 -4.49
CA SER A 7 36.16 1.52 -4.49
C SER A 7 35.09 0.61 -5.08
N PHE A 8 35.44 -0.13 -6.13
CA PHE A 8 34.50 -1.02 -6.83
C PHE A 8 34.11 -2.23 -5.97
N LEU A 9 35.07 -2.85 -5.28
CA LEU A 9 34.79 -3.98 -4.38
C LEU A 9 33.94 -3.58 -3.17
N ASN A 10 34.08 -2.35 -2.67
CA ASN A 10 33.19 -1.83 -1.63
C ASN A 10 31.78 -1.53 -2.16
N ALA A 11 31.64 -1.04 -3.40
CA ALA A 11 30.34 -0.86 -4.03
C ALA A 11 29.62 -2.20 -4.28
N LEU A 12 30.36 -3.26 -4.64
CA LEU A 12 29.80 -4.60 -4.81
C LEU A 12 29.32 -5.22 -3.49
N ARG A 13 29.94 -4.91 -2.35
CA ARG A 13 29.44 -5.32 -1.02
C ARG A 13 28.16 -4.59 -0.59
N MET A 14 27.89 -3.43 -1.18
CA MET A 14 26.66 -2.67 -0.96
C MET A 14 25.52 -3.08 -1.91
N LEU A 15 25.79 -3.97 -2.88
CA LEU A 15 24.71 -4.49 -3.71
C LEU A 15 23.79 -5.35 -2.84
N PRO A 16 22.46 -5.20 -2.98
CA PRO A 16 21.53 -6.09 -2.31
C PRO A 16 21.87 -7.53 -2.70
N PRO A 17 21.79 -8.49 -1.76
CA PRO A 17 22.03 -9.89 -2.07
C PRO A 17 21.16 -10.29 -3.27
N PRO A 18 21.67 -11.12 -4.20
CA PRO A 18 20.87 -11.57 -5.32
C PRO A 18 19.56 -12.15 -4.79
N PRO A 19 18.41 -11.85 -5.41
CA PRO A 19 17.13 -12.35 -4.94
C PRO A 19 17.27 -13.86 -4.79
N LYS A 20 17.02 -14.37 -3.57
CA LYS A 20 17.09 -15.80 -3.30
C LYS A 20 16.23 -16.47 -4.37
N SER A 21 16.78 -17.46 -5.08
CA SER A 21 16.02 -18.27 -6.02
C SER A 21 14.78 -18.77 -5.28
N ILE A 22 13.63 -18.17 -5.59
CA ILE A 22 12.38 -18.48 -4.92
C ILE A 22 12.09 -19.89 -5.36
N SER A 23 12.16 -20.85 -4.42
CA SER A 23 11.71 -22.20 -4.70
C SER A 23 10.30 -22.10 -5.30
N GLY A 24 10.05 -22.70 -6.47
CA GLY A 24 8.77 -22.55 -7.18
C GLY A 24 7.52 -23.05 -6.45
N ARG A 25 7.63 -23.40 -5.17
CA ARG A 25 6.54 -23.83 -4.30
C ARG A 25 6.13 -22.70 -3.35
N PRO A 26 4.82 -22.48 -3.15
CA PRO A 26 4.33 -21.52 -2.17
C PRO A 26 4.77 -21.93 -0.76
N ILE A 27 4.99 -20.93 0.09
CA ILE A 27 5.28 -21.15 1.50
C ILE A 27 3.96 -21.42 2.21
N LEU A 28 3.83 -22.60 2.83
CA LEU A 28 2.65 -22.99 3.60
C LEU A 28 2.65 -22.30 4.97
N CYS A 29 1.45 -22.10 5.54
CA CYS A 29 1.27 -21.59 6.89
C CYS A 29 1.25 -22.75 7.89
N SER A 30 2.02 -22.64 8.98
CA SER A 30 1.87 -23.54 10.14
C SER A 30 0.79 -23.01 11.07
N ASP A 31 0.25 -23.84 11.97
CA ASP A 31 -0.77 -23.39 12.94
C ASP A 31 -0.27 -22.27 13.88
N ASP A 32 1.03 -22.30 14.23
CA ASP A 32 1.68 -21.32 15.10
C ASP A 32 2.33 -20.14 14.34
N ASP A 33 1.93 -19.91 13.08
CA ASP A 33 2.56 -18.88 12.27
C ASP A 33 2.27 -17.47 12.80
N GLU A 34 3.32 -16.66 12.99
CA GLU A 34 3.20 -15.28 13.47
C GLU A 34 2.37 -14.39 12.53
N ILE A 35 2.19 -14.81 11.27
CA ILE A 35 1.37 -14.09 10.30
C ILE A 35 -0.07 -13.90 10.77
N TYR A 36 -0.63 -14.85 11.53
CA TYR A 36 -1.99 -14.77 12.08
C TYR A 36 -2.15 -13.68 13.15
N SER A 37 -1.04 -13.24 13.75
CA SER A 37 -1.01 -12.16 14.75
C SER A 37 -0.54 -10.83 14.16
N SER A 38 -0.12 -10.83 12.90
CA SER A 38 0.40 -9.64 12.23
C SER A 38 -0.76 -8.77 11.73
N ALA A 39 -1.05 -7.68 12.46
CA ALA A 39 -2.08 -6.70 12.09
C ALA A 39 -2.15 -6.34 10.58
N PRO A 40 -1.04 -6.03 9.88
CA PRO A 40 -1.11 -5.72 8.45
C PRO A 40 -1.52 -6.90 7.58
N MET A 41 -1.19 -8.13 7.98
CA MET A 41 -1.55 -9.35 7.25
C MET A 41 -2.99 -9.75 7.50
N ILE A 42 -3.47 -9.57 8.74
CA ILE A 42 -4.90 -9.70 9.08
C ILE A 42 -5.74 -8.72 8.24
N ALA A 43 -5.27 -7.48 8.09
CA ALA A 43 -5.95 -6.49 7.24
C ALA A 43 -6.03 -6.95 5.77
N LEU A 44 -4.93 -7.46 5.20
CA LEU A 44 -4.93 -8.01 3.84
C LEU A 44 -5.86 -9.22 3.70
N ALA A 45 -5.87 -10.13 4.68
CA ALA A 45 -6.77 -11.28 4.69
C ALA A 45 -8.24 -10.83 4.69
N ALA A 46 -8.58 -9.82 5.48
CA ALA A 46 -9.93 -9.24 5.53
C ALA A 46 -10.32 -8.60 4.19
N ASP A 47 -9.43 -7.78 3.61
CA ASP A 47 -9.67 -7.14 2.30
C ASP A 47 -9.89 -8.17 1.19
N LEU A 48 -9.09 -9.24 1.17
CA LEU A 48 -9.23 -10.35 0.20
C LEU A 48 -10.54 -11.11 0.39
N THR A 49 -10.93 -11.40 1.63
CA THR A 49 -12.18 -12.08 1.96
C THR A 49 -13.38 -11.24 1.48
N GLU A 50 -13.40 -9.95 1.81
CA GLU A 50 -14.47 -9.04 1.41
C GLU A 50 -14.55 -8.90 -0.12
N ALA A 51 -13.40 -8.74 -0.79
CA ALA A 51 -13.35 -8.64 -2.23
C ALA A 51 -13.87 -9.92 -2.90
N PHE A 52 -13.45 -11.10 -2.41
CA PHE A 52 -13.92 -12.38 -2.95
C PHE A 52 -15.42 -12.59 -2.71
N HIS A 53 -15.95 -12.23 -1.54
CA HIS A 53 -17.40 -12.28 -1.29
C HIS A 53 -18.19 -11.39 -2.26
N LYS A 54 -17.69 -10.18 -2.56
CA LYS A 54 -18.31 -9.31 -3.58
C LYS A 54 -18.28 -9.95 -4.97
N LEU A 55 -17.15 -10.53 -5.37
CA LEU A 55 -17.05 -11.26 -6.65
C LEU A 55 -18.04 -12.43 -6.70
N PHE A 56 -18.13 -13.20 -5.62
CA PHE A 56 -19.07 -14.31 -5.51
C PHE A 56 -20.52 -13.86 -5.69
N HIS A 57 -20.96 -12.82 -4.98
CA HIS A 57 -22.32 -12.29 -5.09
C HIS A 57 -22.63 -11.67 -6.45
N ASN A 58 -21.63 -11.11 -7.13
CA ASN A 58 -21.78 -10.63 -8.50
C ASN A 58 -21.97 -11.79 -9.49
N TYR A 59 -21.31 -12.92 -9.25
CA TYR A 59 -21.40 -14.10 -10.10
C TYR A 59 -22.69 -14.91 -9.85
N TYR A 60 -23.17 -14.94 -8.60
CA TYR A 60 -24.38 -15.63 -8.17
C TYR A 60 -25.40 -14.66 -7.54
N PRO A 61 -26.01 -13.76 -8.33
CA PRO A 61 -26.92 -12.74 -7.82
C PRO A 61 -28.20 -13.32 -7.21
N ASP A 62 -28.65 -14.47 -7.70
CA ASP A 62 -29.86 -15.17 -7.22
C ASP A 62 -29.56 -16.19 -6.10
N GLY A 63 -28.31 -16.25 -5.63
CA GLY A 63 -27.83 -17.25 -4.69
C GLY A 63 -27.14 -18.44 -5.37
N SER A 64 -26.51 -19.29 -4.56
CA SER A 64 -25.76 -20.47 -4.97
C SER A 64 -25.90 -21.55 -3.91
N ASP A 65 -25.81 -22.82 -4.30
CA ASP A 65 -25.72 -23.94 -3.36
C ASP A 65 -24.34 -24.03 -2.68
N PHE A 66 -23.36 -23.27 -3.18
CA PHE A 66 -22.02 -23.16 -2.60
C PHE A 66 -21.92 -21.96 -1.67
N ASP A 67 -21.12 -22.08 -0.62
CA ASP A 67 -20.68 -20.96 0.20
C ASP A 67 -19.34 -20.40 -0.37
N PRO A 68 -19.10 -19.08 -0.37
CA PRO A 68 -17.82 -18.50 -0.73
C PRO A 68 -16.61 -19.20 -0.07
N ILE A 69 -16.72 -19.60 1.21
CA ILE A 69 -15.62 -20.24 1.94
C ILE A 69 -15.28 -21.64 1.42
N GLN A 70 -16.21 -22.29 0.70
CA GLN A 70 -15.95 -23.58 0.05
C GLN A 70 -15.14 -23.41 -1.24
N LEU A 71 -15.21 -22.23 -1.87
CA LEU A 71 -14.49 -21.93 -3.11
C LEU A 71 -13.15 -21.24 -2.87
N PHE A 72 -13.04 -20.44 -1.82
CA PHE A 72 -11.79 -19.82 -1.40
C PHE A 72 -11.67 -19.91 0.11
N ASN A 73 -11.05 -21.00 0.56
CA ASN A 73 -11.07 -21.35 1.96
C ASN A 73 -10.02 -20.57 2.77
N TYR A 74 -10.11 -20.70 4.10
CA TYR A 74 -9.23 -19.99 5.02
C TYR A 74 -7.74 -20.35 4.82
N GLU A 75 -7.42 -21.61 4.55
CA GLU A 75 -6.04 -22.05 4.34
C GLU A 75 -5.44 -21.42 3.07
N GLU A 76 -6.16 -21.48 1.95
CA GLU A 76 -5.77 -20.87 0.68
C GLU A 76 -5.58 -19.36 0.81
N LEU A 77 -6.51 -18.69 1.48
CA LEU A 77 -6.44 -17.26 1.77
C LEU A 77 -5.12 -16.90 2.47
N TRP A 78 -4.76 -17.61 3.53
CA TRP A 78 -3.55 -17.32 4.29
C TRP A 78 -2.28 -17.68 3.54
N ILE A 79 -2.31 -18.72 2.70
CA ILE A 79 -1.18 -19.00 1.79
C ILE A 79 -1.01 -17.84 0.80
N VAL A 80 -2.08 -17.29 0.22
CA VAL A 80 -2.00 -16.11 -0.64
C VAL A 80 -1.40 -14.92 0.12
N VAL A 81 -1.91 -14.63 1.32
CA VAL A 81 -1.42 -13.53 2.17
C VAL A 81 0.06 -13.70 2.49
N LYS A 82 0.50 -14.89 2.89
CA LYS A 82 1.91 -15.19 3.20
C LYS A 82 2.83 -15.06 1.99
N ASN A 83 2.31 -15.31 0.80
CA ASN A 83 3.06 -15.28 -0.46
C ASN A 83 2.76 -14.03 -1.29
N TYR A 84 2.25 -12.94 -0.70
CA TYR A 84 1.79 -11.76 -1.46
C TYR A 84 2.87 -11.17 -2.41
N GLU A 85 4.14 -11.13 -1.98
CA GLU A 85 5.23 -10.60 -2.80
C GLU A 85 5.44 -11.44 -4.07
N THR A 86 5.38 -12.77 -3.96
CA THR A 86 5.60 -13.67 -5.08
C THR A 86 4.36 -13.79 -5.96
N VAL A 87 3.16 -13.67 -5.38
CA VAL A 87 1.89 -13.54 -6.10
C VAL A 87 1.91 -12.33 -7.05
N LEU A 88 2.39 -11.17 -6.59
CA LEU A 88 2.52 -9.98 -7.43
C LEU A 88 3.53 -10.13 -8.58
N LEU A 89 4.49 -11.04 -8.44
CA LEU A 89 5.42 -11.40 -9.52
C LEU A 89 4.80 -12.39 -10.52
N GLY A 90 3.50 -12.66 -10.42
CA GLY A 90 2.78 -13.62 -11.25
C GLY A 90 3.09 -15.07 -10.90
N GLN A 91 3.68 -15.32 -9.73
CA GLN A 91 4.05 -16.67 -9.29
C GLN A 91 3.00 -17.25 -8.35
N HIS A 92 3.03 -18.58 -8.21
CA HIS A 92 2.30 -19.37 -7.21
C HIS A 92 0.77 -19.36 -7.20
N LEU A 93 0.02 -18.39 -7.76
CA LEU A 93 -1.46 -18.42 -7.66
C LEU A 93 -2.07 -19.74 -8.15
N ARG A 94 -1.63 -20.23 -9.32
CA ARG A 94 -2.02 -21.55 -9.81
C ARG A 94 -1.47 -22.70 -8.95
N GLY A 95 -0.30 -22.52 -8.33
CA GLY A 95 0.27 -23.50 -7.40
C GLY A 95 -0.42 -23.54 -6.03
N ILE A 96 -1.09 -22.47 -5.63
CA ILE A 96 -1.85 -22.33 -4.38
C ILE A 96 -3.28 -22.83 -4.61
N LEU A 97 -3.95 -22.30 -5.62
CA LEU A 97 -5.37 -22.51 -5.87
C LEU A 97 -5.66 -23.64 -6.88
N GLY A 98 -4.65 -24.13 -7.60
CA GLY A 98 -4.82 -25.10 -8.69
C GLY A 98 -5.43 -24.49 -9.96
N SER A 99 -6.62 -23.91 -9.84
CA SER A 99 -7.34 -23.16 -10.87
C SER A 99 -8.00 -21.93 -10.26
N GLU A 100 -8.66 -21.10 -11.08
CA GLU A 100 -9.50 -20.05 -10.53
C GLU A 100 -10.80 -20.67 -9.97
N PRO A 101 -11.15 -20.44 -8.69
CA PRO A 101 -12.42 -20.91 -8.14
C PRO A 101 -13.64 -20.25 -8.80
N LEU A 102 -13.48 -18.98 -9.21
CA LEU A 102 -14.41 -18.21 -10.02
C LEU A 102 -13.62 -17.41 -11.06
N PRO A 103 -14.19 -17.16 -12.26
CA PRO A 103 -13.55 -16.30 -13.24
C PRO A 103 -13.21 -14.93 -12.66
N GLY A 104 -11.95 -14.53 -12.78
CA GLY A 104 -11.46 -13.23 -12.29
C GLY A 104 -10.91 -13.25 -10.86
N THR A 105 -10.90 -14.39 -10.17
CA THR A 105 -10.30 -14.50 -8.82
C THR A 105 -8.82 -14.10 -8.80
N PHE A 106 -8.01 -14.47 -9.80
CA PHE A 106 -6.59 -14.12 -9.79
C PHE A 106 -6.37 -12.61 -9.96
N GLU A 107 -7.12 -11.99 -10.87
CA GLU A 107 -7.08 -10.55 -11.08
C GLU A 107 -7.49 -9.81 -9.80
N LEU A 108 -8.58 -10.25 -9.17
CA LEU A 108 -9.06 -9.70 -7.90
C LEU A 108 -7.99 -9.77 -6.80
N ILE A 109 -7.33 -10.91 -6.64
CA ILE A 109 -6.26 -11.07 -5.64
C ILE A 109 -5.13 -10.07 -5.90
N ILE A 110 -4.66 -9.96 -7.14
CA ILE A 110 -3.57 -9.04 -7.51
C ILE A 110 -3.99 -7.59 -7.25
N GLN A 111 -5.19 -7.19 -7.67
CA GLN A 111 -5.70 -5.84 -7.46
C GLN A 111 -5.83 -5.51 -5.97
N THR A 112 -6.36 -6.43 -5.16
CA THR A 112 -6.48 -6.23 -3.71
C THR A 112 -5.11 -6.09 -3.05
N ILE A 113 -4.12 -6.91 -3.41
CA ILE A 113 -2.76 -6.78 -2.87
C ILE A 113 -2.12 -5.45 -3.28
N GLU A 114 -2.26 -5.02 -4.54
CA GLU A 114 -1.73 -3.73 -5.01
C GLU A 114 -2.41 -2.55 -4.29
N LEU A 115 -3.72 -2.62 -4.06
CA LEU A 115 -4.44 -1.61 -3.29
C LEU A 115 -3.93 -1.58 -1.84
N TRP A 116 -3.80 -2.75 -1.20
CA TRP A 116 -3.26 -2.87 0.15
C TRP A 116 -1.84 -2.31 0.25
N LYS A 117 -0.99 -2.40 -0.78
CA LYS A 117 0.35 -1.77 -0.77
C LYS A 117 0.33 -0.25 -0.67
N THR A 118 -0.80 0.39 -0.94
CA THR A 118 -0.99 1.83 -0.76
C THR A 118 -1.48 2.21 0.64
N SER A 119 -1.88 1.22 1.45
CA SER A 119 -2.46 1.41 2.78
C SER A 119 -1.45 1.87 3.85
N GLU A 120 -1.98 2.33 4.99
CA GLU A 120 -1.18 2.62 6.19
C GLU A 120 -0.62 1.36 6.84
N SER A 121 -1.40 0.27 6.87
CA SER A 121 -0.98 -1.02 7.43
C SER A 121 0.23 -1.57 6.69
N TYR A 122 0.24 -1.54 5.36
CA TYR A 122 1.40 -1.98 4.57
C TYR A 122 2.64 -1.13 4.84
N ARG A 123 2.49 0.20 4.91
CA ARG A 123 3.62 1.08 5.23
C ARG A 123 4.23 0.73 6.59
N ALA A 124 3.40 0.53 7.61
CA ALA A 124 3.86 0.11 8.93
C ALA A 124 4.54 -1.27 8.91
N HIS A 125 4.03 -2.21 8.10
CA HIS A 125 4.65 -3.52 7.91
C HIS A 125 6.07 -3.41 7.36
N ILE A 126 6.25 -2.66 6.26
CA ILE A 126 7.56 -2.47 5.63
C ILE A 126 8.53 -1.77 6.58
N GLU A 127 8.08 -0.74 7.30
CA GLU A 127 8.95 -0.04 8.26
C GLU A 127 9.37 -0.93 9.44
N LYS A 128 8.52 -1.87 9.87
CA LYS A 128 8.90 -2.89 10.86
C LYS A 128 9.92 -3.86 10.27
N LYS A 129 9.68 -4.39 9.07
CA LYS A 129 10.58 -5.32 8.36
C LYS A 129 11.97 -4.69 8.15
N GLU A 130 12.05 -3.49 7.61
CA GLU A 130 13.31 -2.75 7.41
C GLU A 130 14.05 -2.51 8.74
N ARG A 131 13.32 -2.18 9.81
CA ARG A 131 13.90 -1.98 11.14
C ARG A 131 14.52 -3.26 11.70
N ASP A 132 13.80 -4.37 11.58
CA ASP A 132 14.24 -5.65 12.13
C ASP A 132 15.42 -6.22 11.31
N GLU A 133 15.40 -6.08 9.98
CA GLU A 133 16.56 -6.39 9.12
C GLU A 133 17.79 -5.55 9.47
N ALA A 134 17.61 -4.24 9.73
CA ALA A 134 18.71 -3.37 10.15
C ALA A 134 19.29 -3.75 11.51
N LYS A 135 18.45 -4.17 12.47
CA LYS A 135 18.91 -4.67 13.77
C LYS A 135 19.71 -5.96 13.63
N ASP A 136 19.19 -6.91 12.85
CA ASP A 136 19.84 -8.20 12.61
C ASP A 136 21.21 -8.00 11.94
N LEU A 137 21.29 -7.12 10.96
CA LEU A 137 22.55 -6.78 10.30
C LEU A 137 23.53 -6.11 11.27
N ALA A 138 23.08 -5.15 12.06
CA ALA A 138 23.91 -4.49 13.07
C ALA A 138 24.45 -5.48 14.12
N ALA A 139 23.63 -6.45 14.54
CA ALA A 139 24.02 -7.50 15.47
C ALA A 139 25.08 -8.44 14.86
N ARG A 140 24.95 -8.79 13.57
CA ARG A 140 25.92 -9.65 12.86
C ARG A 140 27.25 -8.95 12.60
N GLU A 141 27.23 -7.67 12.27
CA GLU A 141 28.44 -6.92 11.91
C GLU A 141 29.08 -6.19 13.10
N GLY A 142 28.54 -6.34 14.32
CA GLY A 142 29.06 -5.71 15.53
C GLY A 142 29.04 -4.18 15.50
N GLY A 143 28.19 -3.58 14.67
CA GLY A 143 28.31 -2.20 14.23
C GLY A 143 27.14 -1.31 14.64
N THR A 144 27.34 -0.45 15.64
CA THR A 144 26.45 0.68 15.98
C THR A 144 26.23 1.62 14.79
N ARG A 145 27.17 1.62 13.82
CA ARG A 145 27.15 2.48 12.64
C ARG A 145 25.96 2.21 11.71
N ILE A 146 25.63 0.94 11.45
CA ILE A 146 24.52 0.54 10.57
C ILE A 146 23.19 1.02 11.16
N TRP A 147 23.03 0.86 12.47
CA TRP A 147 21.84 1.35 13.18
C TRP A 147 21.72 2.88 13.15
N HIS A 148 22.86 3.60 13.26
CA HIS A 148 22.89 5.06 13.09
C HIS A 148 22.50 5.48 11.67
N GLU A 149 23.04 4.83 10.64
CA GLU A 149 22.70 5.11 9.23
C GLU A 149 21.20 4.88 8.96
N TYR A 150 20.62 3.79 9.47
CA TYR A 150 19.18 3.54 9.42
C TYR A 150 18.35 4.65 10.08
N LYS A 151 18.75 5.07 11.30
CA LYS A 151 18.06 6.16 12.02
C LYS A 151 18.09 7.48 11.26
N GLU A 152 19.24 7.85 10.69
CA GLU A 152 19.36 9.09 9.91
C GLU A 152 18.51 9.02 8.63
N LYS A 153 18.51 7.88 7.92
CA LYS A 153 17.64 7.66 6.76
C LYS A 153 16.15 7.84 7.11
N MET A 154 15.71 7.32 8.26
CA MET A 154 14.33 7.46 8.72
C MET A 154 13.97 8.92 9.05
N LYS A 155 14.86 9.68 9.71
CA LYS A 155 14.65 11.12 9.96
C LYS A 155 14.48 11.91 8.66
N ILE A 156 15.31 11.62 7.66
CA ILE A 156 15.22 12.28 6.35
C ILE A 156 13.88 11.95 5.67
N LYS A 157 13.46 10.68 5.70
CA LYS A 157 12.18 10.23 5.14
C LYS A 157 10.99 10.93 5.82
N GLU A 158 11.03 11.07 7.14
CA GLU A 158 10.01 11.75 7.93
C GLU A 158 9.95 13.25 7.60
N ALA A 159 11.09 13.93 7.56
CA ALA A 159 11.16 15.34 7.17
C ALA A 159 10.60 15.60 5.77
N LEU A 160 10.91 14.74 4.79
CA LEU A 160 10.36 14.81 3.44
C LEU A 160 8.84 14.57 3.41
N ALA A 161 8.34 13.64 4.22
CA ALA A 161 6.90 13.38 4.33
C ALA A 161 6.16 14.58 4.94
N GLU A 162 6.71 15.20 5.98
CA GLU A 162 6.16 16.43 6.56
C GLU A 162 6.15 17.58 5.56
N GLU A 163 7.24 17.78 4.80
CA GLU A 163 7.31 18.83 3.78
C GLU A 163 6.24 18.63 2.70
N LYS A 164 6.02 17.39 2.25
CA LYS A 164 4.94 17.05 1.31
C LYS A 164 3.56 17.33 1.90
N LYS A 165 3.32 16.97 3.16
CA LYS A 165 2.05 17.28 3.86
C LYS A 165 1.82 18.79 3.95
N LYS A 166 2.84 19.57 4.33
CA LYS A 166 2.78 21.04 4.39
C LYS A 166 2.47 21.64 3.01
N LYS A 167 3.12 21.15 1.94
CA LYS A 167 2.83 21.60 0.56
C LYS A 167 1.41 21.25 0.11
N ALA A 168 0.91 20.06 0.44
CA ALA A 168 -0.46 19.66 0.12
C ALA A 168 -1.49 20.53 0.87
N ALA A 169 -1.28 20.75 2.17
CA ALA A 169 -2.13 21.62 2.98
C ALA A 169 -2.16 23.06 2.45
N LEU A 170 -1.01 23.61 2.08
CA LEU A 170 -0.92 24.95 1.49
C LEU A 170 -1.68 25.06 0.15
N ARG A 171 -1.65 24.01 -0.68
CA ARG A 171 -2.43 23.97 -1.93
C ARG A 171 -3.93 23.97 -1.65
N ILE A 172 -4.38 23.17 -0.69
CA ILE A 172 -5.79 23.12 -0.28
C ILE A 172 -6.23 24.49 0.25
N GLN A 173 -5.45 25.10 1.15
CA GLN A 173 -5.72 26.43 1.68
C GLN A 173 -5.86 27.47 0.57
N LYS A 174 -4.93 27.49 -0.40
CA LYS A 174 -4.98 28.42 -1.53
C LYS A 174 -6.19 28.17 -2.44
N CYS A 175 -6.63 26.93 -2.63
CA CYS A 175 -7.86 26.63 -3.35
C CYS A 175 -9.08 27.21 -2.63
N LEU A 176 -9.18 27.00 -1.31
CA LEU A 176 -10.27 27.52 -0.48
C LEU A 176 -10.31 29.05 -0.46
N GLU A 177 -9.16 29.72 -0.34
CA GLU A 177 -9.07 31.19 -0.39
C GLU A 177 -9.51 31.75 -1.75
N ASN A 178 -9.10 31.11 -2.85
CA ASN A 178 -9.53 31.50 -4.19
C ASN A 178 -11.03 31.30 -4.41
N GLU A 179 -11.60 30.23 -3.87
CA GLU A 179 -13.04 29.96 -3.93
C GLU A 179 -13.85 30.97 -3.11
N ALA A 180 -13.41 31.27 -1.88
CA ALA A 180 -14.03 32.30 -1.05
C ALA A 180 -13.98 33.68 -1.71
N ARG A 181 -12.86 34.05 -2.35
CA ARG A 181 -12.74 35.30 -3.11
C ARG A 181 -13.72 35.34 -4.29
N ARG A 182 -13.87 34.25 -5.04
CA ARG A 182 -14.84 34.16 -6.14
C ARG A 182 -16.28 34.35 -5.63
N GLN A 183 -16.63 33.73 -4.51
CA GLN A 183 -17.95 33.89 -3.90
C GLN A 183 -18.21 35.34 -3.45
N GLN A 184 -17.22 36.02 -2.87
CA GLN A 184 -17.33 37.43 -2.51
C GLN A 184 -17.53 38.34 -3.74
N GLU A 185 -16.78 38.12 -4.82
CA GLU A 185 -16.92 38.87 -6.06
C GLU A 185 -18.29 38.65 -6.72
N GLU A 186 -18.82 37.43 -6.69
CA GLU A 186 -20.16 37.09 -7.19
C GLU A 186 -21.26 37.74 -6.34
N GLU A 187 -21.12 37.74 -5.01
CA GLU A 187 -22.05 38.41 -4.11
C GLU A 187 -22.05 39.93 -4.28
N GLU A 188 -20.87 40.54 -4.45
CA GLU A 188 -20.76 41.97 -4.71
C GLU A 188 -21.43 42.35 -6.04
N LYS A 189 -21.23 41.54 -7.10
CA LYS A 189 -21.93 41.70 -8.39
C LYS A 189 -23.44 41.58 -8.24
N ARG A 190 -23.91 40.58 -7.48
CA ARG A 190 -25.34 40.37 -7.20
C ARG A 190 -25.95 41.56 -6.44
N ASN A 191 -25.24 42.07 -5.43
CA ASN A 191 -25.68 43.24 -4.65
C ASN A 191 -25.73 44.51 -5.50
N LYS A 192 -24.72 44.73 -6.36
CA LYS A 192 -24.71 45.84 -7.32
C LYS A 192 -25.88 45.78 -8.30
N LEU A 193 -26.22 44.59 -8.80
CA LEU A 193 -27.38 44.41 -9.69
C LEU A 193 -28.70 44.71 -8.95
N ARG A 194 -28.83 44.25 -7.70
CA ARG A 194 -30.02 44.50 -6.88
C ARG A 194 -30.26 45.98 -6.64
N LEU A 195 -29.21 46.75 -6.35
CA LEU A 195 -29.29 48.21 -6.15
C LEU A 195 -29.70 48.96 -7.43
N LYS A 196 -29.25 48.50 -8.62
CA LYS A 196 -29.64 49.12 -9.90
C LYS A 196 -31.13 48.95 -10.17
N LEU A 197 -31.68 47.75 -9.97
CA LEU A 197 -33.10 47.48 -10.19
C LEU A 197 -34.00 48.31 -9.27
N GLN A 198 -33.60 48.55 -8.02
CA GLN A 198 -34.36 49.39 -7.09
C GLN A 198 -34.37 50.88 -7.46
N GLY A 199 -33.37 51.36 -8.21
CA GLY A 199 -33.31 52.75 -8.66
C GLY A 199 -34.16 53.05 -9.89
N GLU A 200 -34.43 52.04 -10.73
CA GLU A 200 -35.24 52.20 -11.95
C GLU A 200 -36.74 52.28 -11.67
N ASP A 201 -37.23 51.67 -10.59
CA ASP A 201 -38.65 51.72 -10.19
C ASP A 201 -39.07 53.06 -9.55
N SER A 202 -38.15 54.02 -9.38
CA SER A 202 -38.39 55.32 -8.74
C SER A 202 -38.50 56.51 -9.70
N LEU A 203 -38.54 56.26 -11.02
CA LEU A 203 -38.68 57.28 -12.09
C LEU A 203 -39.99 57.09 -12.86
#